data_AF-A0A9E1XT71-F1
#
_entry.id   AF-A0A9E1XT71-F1
#
_cell.length_a   1.000
_cell.length_b   1.000
_cell.length_c   1.000
_cell.angle_alpha   90.00
_cell.angle_beta   90.00
_cell.angle_gamma   90.00
#
_symmetry.space_group_name_H-M   'P 1'
#
loop_
_entity.id
_entity.type
_entity.pdbx_description
1 polymer ?
#
loop_
_entity_poly.entity_id
_entity_poly.type
_entity_poly.pdbx_seq_one_letter_code
_entity_poly.pdbx_strand_id
1 'polypeptide(L)'
;MPNLDLDADVSAIWQMLVDAGKASDEQLEQIHEEHQRTGREFTTVLFNYEIVDEEELLSLIADVLGTEVVDIRQGEIEEEMIQSITADTARGYRIIPFHEEFDTLWIAAADPMNYRMI
;
A
#
# COMPACT_ATOMS: atom_id res chain seq x y z
N MET A 1 -21.17 -14.30 7.50
CA MET A 1 -19.87 -13.63 7.70
C MET A 1 -19.33 -14.10 9.04
N PRO A 2 -18.23 -14.88 9.08
CA PRO A 2 -17.53 -15.13 10.32
C PRO A 2 -16.97 -13.79 10.84
N ASN A 3 -17.08 -13.57 12.15
CA ASN A 3 -16.61 -12.36 12.80
C ASN A 3 -15.11 -12.55 13.14
N LEU A 4 -14.25 -12.39 12.12
CA LEU A 4 -12.80 -12.33 12.30
C LEU A 4 -12.43 -10.93 12.80
N ASP A 5 -11.70 -10.87 13.92
CA ASP A 5 -11.12 -9.63 14.46
C ASP A 5 -9.91 -9.24 13.61
N LEU A 6 -10.18 -8.71 12.42
CA LEU A 6 -9.16 -8.30 11.46
C LEU A 6 -8.71 -6.87 11.75
N ASP A 7 -7.41 -6.63 11.73
CA ASP A 7 -6.88 -5.27 11.67
C ASP A 7 -7.43 -4.52 10.44
N ALA A 8 -7.52 -3.19 10.52
CA ALA A 8 -8.16 -2.36 9.49
C ALA A 8 -7.52 -2.56 8.10
N ASP A 9 -6.18 -2.64 8.07
CA ASP A 9 -5.42 -2.85 6.83
C ASP A 9 -5.68 -4.23 6.22
N VAL A 10 -5.75 -5.27 7.07
CA VAL A 10 -6.06 -6.64 6.63
C VAL A 10 -7.47 -6.71 6.05
N SER A 11 -8.44 -6.08 6.71
CA SER A 11 -9.82 -6.02 6.22
C SER A 11 -9.94 -5.34 4.86
N ALA A 12 -9.21 -4.25 4.67
CA ALA A 12 -9.20 -3.52 3.41
C ALA A 12 -8.56 -4.35 2.29
N ILE A 13 -7.39 -4.94 2.53
CA ILE A 13 -6.72 -5.82 1.55
C ILE A 13 -7.59 -7.03 1.22
N TRP A 14 -8.24 -7.63 2.21
CA TRP A 14 -9.17 -8.73 2.01
C TRP A 14 -10.26 -8.35 1.02
N GLN A 15 -10.97 -7.25 1.29
CA GLN A 15 -12.07 -6.81 0.43
C GLN A 15 -11.58 -6.49 -0.98
N MET A 16 -10.43 -5.83 -1.12
CA MET A 16 -9.83 -5.53 -2.42
C MET A 16 -9.54 -6.79 -3.24
N LEU A 17 -8.98 -7.84 -2.62
CA LEU A 17 -8.67 -9.09 -3.30
C LEU A 17 -9.93 -9.87 -3.72
N VAL A 18 -10.97 -9.86 -2.89
CA VAL A 18 -12.26 -10.48 -3.21
C VAL A 18 -12.95 -9.73 -4.35
N ASP A 19 -13.03 -8.40 -4.26
CA ASP A 19 -13.68 -7.56 -5.28
C ASP A 19 -12.96 -7.64 -6.63
N ALA A 20 -11.63 -7.75 -6.62
CA ALA A 20 -10.82 -7.96 -7.82
C ALA A 20 -10.86 -9.41 -8.34
N GLY A 21 -11.51 -10.34 -7.64
CA GLY A 21 -11.57 -11.75 -8.00
C GLY A 21 -10.24 -12.49 -7.94
N LYS A 22 -9.27 -11.97 -7.18
CA LYS A 22 -7.92 -12.54 -7.00
C LYS A 22 -7.91 -13.67 -5.98
N ALA A 23 -8.80 -13.63 -4.99
CA ALA A 23 -8.93 -14.67 -3.98
C ALA A 23 -10.39 -14.85 -3.56
N SER A 24 -10.75 -16.06 -3.12
CA SER A 24 -12.00 -16.29 -2.39
C SER A 24 -11.84 -16.03 -0.89
N ASP A 25 -12.96 -15.81 -0.20
CA ASP A 25 -12.97 -15.72 1.27
C ASP A 25 -12.32 -16.94 1.92
N GLU A 26 -12.59 -18.15 1.40
CA GLU A 26 -12.02 -19.40 1.92
C GLU A 26 -10.50 -19.45 1.79
N GLN A 27 -9.93 -18.92 0.70
CA GLN A 27 -8.49 -18.82 0.55
C GLN A 27 -7.91 -17.81 1.55
N LEU A 28 -8.54 -16.64 1.68
CA LEU A 28 -8.07 -15.59 2.58
C LEU A 28 -8.19 -15.97 4.06
N GLU A 29 -9.17 -16.79 4.44
CA GLU A 29 -9.27 -17.38 5.77
C GLU A 29 -8.03 -18.22 6.09
N GLN A 30 -7.57 -19.06 5.15
CA GLN A 30 -6.35 -19.85 5.32
C GLN A 30 -5.11 -18.95 5.47
N ILE A 31 -5.03 -17.88 4.68
CA ILE A 31 -3.93 -16.90 4.78
C ILE A 31 -3.95 -16.21 6.14
N HIS A 32 -5.12 -15.81 6.63
CA HIS A 32 -5.25 -15.13 7.90
C HIS A 32 -4.91 -16.06 9.08
N GLU A 33 -5.37 -17.31 9.04
CA GLU A 33 -4.99 -18.31 10.05
C GLU A 33 -3.46 -18.52 10.08
N GLU A 34 -2.81 -18.60 8.92
CA GLU A 34 -1.36 -18.76 8.83
C GLU A 34 -0.60 -17.51 9.30
N HIS A 35 -1.08 -16.31 8.96
CA HIS A 35 -0.60 -15.04 9.49
C HIS A 35 -0.67 -15.02 11.03
N GLN A 36 -1.81 -15.37 11.62
CA GLN A 36 -2.00 -15.42 13.08
C GLN A 36 -1.10 -16.49 13.74
N ARG A 37 -0.98 -17.67 13.11
CA ARG A 37 -0.18 -18.78 13.62
C ARG A 37 1.32 -18.49 13.60
N THR A 38 1.80 -17.79 12.58
CA THR A 38 3.23 -17.53 12.37
C THR A 38 3.70 -16.17 12.90
N GLY A 39 2.77 -15.22 13.06
CA GLY A 39 3.07 -13.82 13.37
C GLY A 39 3.78 -13.06 12.23
N ARG A 40 3.79 -13.61 11.01
CA ARG A 40 4.32 -12.93 9.81
C ARG A 40 3.25 -12.01 9.23
N GLU A 41 3.64 -10.88 8.65
CA GLU A 41 2.72 -9.94 7.99
C GLU A 41 1.77 -10.62 6.99
N PHE A 42 0.51 -10.18 6.97
CA PHE A 42 -0.55 -10.79 6.16
C PHE A 42 -0.20 -10.78 4.67
N THR A 43 0.31 -9.65 4.16
CA THR A 43 0.80 -9.50 2.79
C THR A 43 1.95 -10.45 2.46
N THR A 44 2.88 -10.67 3.39
CA THR A 44 3.95 -11.65 3.19
C THR A 44 3.41 -13.07 3.07
N VAL A 45 2.36 -13.43 3.82
CA VAL A 45 1.71 -14.74 3.67
C VAL A 45 0.99 -14.83 2.32
N LEU A 46 0.28 -13.79 1.89
CA LEU A 46 -0.35 -13.72 0.57
C LEU A 46 0.65 -14.02 -0.56
N PHE A 47 1.81 -13.37 -0.52
CA PHE A 47 2.86 -13.54 -1.53
C PHE A 47 3.44 -14.95 -1.52
N ASN A 48 3.68 -15.52 -0.34
CA ASN A 48 4.19 -16.89 -0.22
C ASN A 48 3.22 -17.96 -0.75
N TYR A 49 1.92 -17.68 -0.71
CA TYR A 49 0.88 -18.54 -1.26
C TYR A 49 0.56 -18.23 -2.72
N GLU A 50 1.31 -17.31 -3.34
CA GLU A 50 1.16 -16.90 -4.75
C GLU A 50 -0.28 -16.44 -5.08
N ILE A 51 -0.99 -15.86 -4.09
CA ILE A 51 -2.33 -15.29 -4.29
C ILE A 51 -2.25 -14.03 -5.16
N VAL A 52 -1.26 -13.20 -4.86
CA VAL A 52 -0.84 -12.01 -5.60
C VAL A 52 0.66 -11.83 -5.38
N ASP A 53 1.32 -11.07 -6.25
CA ASP A 53 2.64 -10.53 -5.96
C ASP A 53 2.58 -9.08 -5.43
N GLU A 54 3.74 -8.51 -5.13
CA GLU A 54 3.86 -7.17 -4.57
C GLU A 54 3.42 -6.08 -5.57
N GLU A 55 3.74 -6.23 -6.85
CA GLU A 55 3.39 -5.26 -7.90
C GLU A 55 1.88 -5.27 -8.18
N GLU A 56 1.26 -6.46 -8.21
CA GLU A 56 -0.17 -6.63 -8.35
C GLU A 56 -0.94 -6.04 -7.17
N LEU A 57 -0.48 -6.29 -5.94
CA LEU A 57 -1.12 -5.74 -4.75
C LEU A 57 -1.02 -4.21 -4.72
N LEU A 58 0.16 -3.65 -5.03
CA LEU A 58 0.35 -2.20 -5.12
C LEU A 58 -0.57 -1.57 -6.18
N SER A 59 -0.70 -2.22 -7.34
CA SER A 59 -1.58 -1.75 -8.42
C SER A 59 -3.05 -1.74 -7.98
N LEU A 60 -3.52 -2.80 -7.30
CA LEU A 60 -4.88 -2.85 -6.77
C LEU A 60 -5.15 -1.74 -5.74
N ILE A 61 -4.20 -1.49 -4.84
CA ILE A 61 -4.31 -0.41 -3.86
C ILE A 61 -4.39 0.94 -4.57
N ALA A 62 -3.53 1.17 -5.57
CA ALA A 62 -3.50 2.40 -6.33
C ALA A 62 -4.83 2.64 -7.09
N ASP A 63 -5.38 1.59 -7.72
CA ASP A 63 -6.68 1.66 -8.41
C ASP A 63 -7.82 2.07 -7.47
N VAL A 64 -7.86 1.50 -6.25
CA VAL A 64 -8.88 1.80 -5.25
C VAL A 64 -8.76 3.23 -4.72
N LEU A 65 -7.55 3.73 -4.57
CA LEU A 65 -7.28 5.09 -4.10
C LEU A 65 -7.35 6.15 -5.21
N GLY A 66 -7.45 5.72 -6.48
CA GLY A 66 -7.38 6.62 -7.64
C GLY A 66 -6.00 7.27 -7.81
N THR A 67 -4.94 6.54 -7.44
CA THR A 67 -3.55 6.97 -7.54
C THR A 67 -2.77 6.11 -8.53
N GLU A 68 -1.49 6.42 -8.75
CA GLU A 68 -0.59 5.66 -9.63
C GLU A 68 0.57 5.05 -8.82
N VAL A 69 1.04 3.87 -9.24
CA VAL A 69 2.28 3.28 -8.71
C VAL A 69 3.46 3.90 -9.45
N VAL A 70 4.39 4.49 -8.70
CA VAL A 70 5.61 5.11 -9.25
C VAL A 70 6.85 4.41 -8.70
N ASP A 71 7.78 4.05 -9.59
CA ASP A 71 9.12 3.62 -9.20
C ASP A 71 10.02 4.86 -9.12
N ILE A 72 10.52 5.15 -7.92
CA ILE A 72 11.41 6.27 -7.65
C ILE A 72 12.77 5.72 -7.28
N ARG A 73 13.75 5.96 -8.14
CA ARG A 73 15.13 5.50 -7.91
C ARG A 73 15.96 6.63 -7.30
N GLN A 74 16.93 6.25 -6.45
CA GLN A 74 17.85 7.22 -5.85
C GLN A 74 18.60 8.00 -6.94
N GLY A 75 18.54 9.33 -6.84
CA GLY A 75 19.23 10.25 -7.76
C GLY A 75 18.39 10.74 -8.94
N GLU A 76 17.12 10.31 -9.07
CA GLU A 76 16.21 10.79 -10.11
C GLU A 76 15.48 12.09 -9.74
N ILE A 77 15.46 12.43 -8.46
CA ILE A 77 14.76 13.60 -7.95
C ILE A 77 15.76 14.75 -7.80
N GLU A 78 15.44 15.89 -8.42
CA GLU A 78 16.24 17.10 -8.33
C GLU A 78 16.28 17.65 -6.90
N GLU A 79 17.39 18.25 -6.48
CA GLU A 79 17.56 18.72 -5.10
C GLU A 79 16.52 19.79 -4.72
N GLU A 80 16.14 20.64 -5.68
CA GLU A 80 15.08 21.63 -5.49
C GLU A 80 13.72 20.98 -5.17
N MET A 81 13.41 19.84 -5.81
CA MET A 81 12.20 19.07 -5.53
C MET A 81 12.22 18.50 -4.11
N ILE A 82 13.36 17.96 -3.65
CA ILE A 82 13.52 17.47 -2.27
C ILE A 82 13.30 18.60 -1.25
N GLN A 83 13.74 19.81 -1.59
CA GLN A 83 13.62 21.00 -0.74
C GLN A 83 12.20 21.63 -0.76
N SER A 84 11.30 21.18 -1.64
CA SER A 84 9.90 21.67 -1.72
C SER A 84 9.10 21.36 -0.44
N ILE A 85 9.48 20.33 0.31
CA ILE A 85 8.88 19.99 1.61
C ILE A 85 9.93 19.91 2.71
N THR A 86 9.51 20.19 3.95
CA THR A 86 10.43 20.04 5.09
C THR A 86 10.73 18.57 5.37
N ALA A 87 11.95 18.30 5.85
CA ALA A 87 12.36 16.95 6.19
C ALA A 87 11.52 16.33 7.34
N ASP A 88 10.93 17.17 8.20
CA ASP A 88 10.02 16.72 9.25
C ASP A 88 8.67 16.28 8.67
N THR A 89 8.12 17.02 7.71
CA THR A 89 6.92 16.62 6.95
C THR A 89 7.16 15.33 6.20
N ALA A 90 8.26 15.24 5.44
CA ALA A 90 8.62 14.07 4.66
C ALA A 90 8.69 12.80 5.53
N ARG A 91 9.38 12.88 6.69
CA ARG A 91 9.49 11.74 7.61
C ARG A 91 8.20 11.45 8.37
N GLY A 92 7.46 12.49 8.76
CA GLY A 92 6.22 12.36 9.51
C GLY A 92 5.12 11.63 8.73
N TYR A 93 5.00 11.92 7.44
CA TYR A 93 4.06 11.26 6.54
C TYR A 93 4.67 10.13 5.72
N ARG A 94 6.00 9.92 5.79
CA ARG A 94 6.75 8.97 4.94
C ARG A 94 6.49 9.19 3.44
N ILE A 95 6.66 10.44 3.01
CA ILE A 95 6.44 10.87 1.63
C ILE A 95 7.69 11.49 1.02
N ILE A 96 7.78 11.44 -0.31
CA ILE A 96 8.84 12.08 -1.08
C ILE A 96 8.22 12.81 -2.28
N PRO A 97 8.49 14.12 -2.48
CA PRO A 97 8.08 14.82 -3.68
C PRO A 97 8.95 14.40 -4.86
N PHE A 98 8.35 14.20 -6.03
CA PHE A 98 9.09 13.75 -7.22
C PHE A 98 8.75 14.53 -8.48
N HIS A 99 7.65 15.28 -8.49
CA HIS A 99 7.25 16.08 -9.64
C HIS A 99 6.42 17.28 -9.19
N GLU A 100 6.59 18.42 -9.86
CA GLU A 100 5.80 19.63 -9.62
C GLU A 100 5.36 20.17 -10.97
N GLU A 101 4.07 20.38 -11.13
CA GLU A 101 3.49 20.96 -12.34
C GLU A 101 2.47 22.04 -11.95
N PHE A 102 2.72 23.27 -12.41
CA PHE A 102 1.94 24.46 -12.04
C PHE A 102 1.88 24.68 -10.51
N ASP A 103 0.71 24.47 -9.91
CA ASP A 103 0.47 24.57 -8.46
C ASP A 103 0.21 23.18 -7.83
N THR A 104 0.56 22.10 -8.53
CA THR A 104 0.35 20.71 -8.08
C THR A 104 1.69 20.05 -7.79
N LEU A 105 1.89 19.68 -6.53
CA LEU A 105 3.03 18.88 -6.10
C LEU A 105 2.63 17.39 -6.03
N TRP A 106 3.34 16.57 -6.79
CA TRP A 106 3.18 15.12 -6.79
C TRP A 106 4.13 14.50 -5.78
N ILE A 107 3.57 13.64 -4.93
CA ILE A 107 4.28 12.95 -3.86
C ILE A 107 4.12 11.45 -4.02
N ALA A 108 5.16 10.70 -3.69
CA ALA A 108 5.07 9.27 -3.47
C ALA A 108 4.97 8.98 -1.98
N ALA A 109 4.08 8.06 -1.62
CA ALA A 109 3.82 7.65 -0.25
C ALA A 109 4.34 6.24 -0.01
N ALA A 110 5.04 6.03 1.12
CA ALA A 110 5.41 4.67 1.54
C ALA A 110 4.20 3.86 2.04
N ASP A 111 3.11 4.54 2.40
CA ASP A 111 1.88 3.93 2.89
C ASP A 111 0.69 4.79 2.45
N PRO A 112 0.15 4.50 1.26
CA PRO A 112 -0.92 5.30 0.66
C PRO A 112 -2.26 5.13 1.37
N MET A 113 -2.41 4.11 2.24
CA MET A 113 -3.65 3.85 2.99
C MET A 113 -3.72 4.62 4.31
N ASN A 114 -2.67 5.38 4.65
CA ASN A 114 -2.64 6.20 5.85
C ASN A 114 -3.64 7.36 5.77
N TYR A 115 -4.75 7.27 6.53
CA TYR A 115 -5.81 8.29 6.54
C TYR A 115 -5.30 9.71 6.87
N ARG A 116 -4.14 9.87 7.52
CA ARG A 116 -3.60 11.19 7.83
C ARG A 116 -3.10 11.95 6.61
N MET A 117 -2.96 11.25 5.48
CA MET A 117 -2.53 11.84 4.21
C MET A 117 -3.68 12.42 3.37
N ILE A 118 -4.93 12.10 3.72
CA ILE A 118 -6.14 12.40 2.93
C ILE A 118 -7.03 13.40 3.67
#